data_AF-A0A316EVZ8-F1
#
_entry.id   AF-A0A316EVZ8-F1
#
_cell.length_a   1.000
_cell.length_b   1.000
_cell.length_c   1.000
_cell.angle_alpha   90.00
_cell.angle_beta   90.00
_cell.angle_gamma   90.00
#
_symmetry.space_group_name_H-M   'P 1'
#
loop_
_entity.id
_entity.type
_entity.pdbx_description
1 polymer ?
#
loop_
_entity_poly.entity_id
_entity_poly.type
_entity_poly.pdbx_seq_one_letter_code
_entity_poly.pdbx_strand_id
1 'polypeptide(L)'
;MAQTDFRGLQVSPASAHSLERYEAALNLLHGYYGDPLSVIDGALVDDPDFAMGHALRAGLMVTSGDGTAEPMLRQSVEAGEALGARANERERRHFAAARAWLDGRFTQAVQAYGDIAVDYPHDILAIQVAHIGDFLLGQSSMLRDRIAQVLPHWNASVPGYSYLLGMHAFGLEEMQRYEDAEARGREAVALNPRDPWAIHAVAHVMEMQGRLDAGVDWLTARREDWAEDNMLAVHNWWHLALLLLEREQHDAVLALYDDHVARPAPAIALDLVDAAALLWRLHLRGVDVGNRWIDVADDWLSRGAAGYYAFNDVHAIMACLGAGRIDDVAALVNAMQGASAGAEGAGSTHPAGSTNSRMTAEVGLPVAAALIAFERGDHDAAIAGLLPVRQICHRFGGSHAQRDVFTLTLIEAALRGGRANLADALLAERAALKAMNPALGTMMRRARSLREPGGLSAAMPDSIAHPSRESPRFDA
;
A
#
# COMPACT_ATOMS: atom_id res chain seq x y z
N MET A 1 16.04 -24.38 31.93
CA MET A 1 16.70 -23.43 31.01
C MET A 1 15.62 -22.49 30.49
N ALA A 2 15.95 -21.23 30.20
CA ALA A 2 15.00 -20.36 29.52
C ALA A 2 14.70 -20.94 28.12
N GLN A 3 13.43 -20.98 27.72
CA GLN A 3 13.02 -21.43 26.40
C GLN A 3 13.36 -20.33 25.39
N THR A 4 13.82 -20.71 24.20
CA THR A 4 14.17 -19.78 23.13
C THR A 4 13.47 -20.17 21.83
N ASP A 5 13.20 -19.18 21.00
CA ASP A 5 12.72 -19.34 19.64
C ASP A 5 13.84 -19.78 18.67
N PHE A 6 13.53 -20.01 17.39
CA PHE A 6 14.49 -20.52 16.39
C PHE A 6 15.60 -19.51 16.05
N ARG A 7 15.49 -18.28 16.53
CA ARG A 7 16.48 -17.22 16.36
C ARG A 7 17.23 -16.95 17.66
N GLY A 8 17.03 -17.78 18.69
CA GLY A 8 17.73 -17.73 19.96
C GLY A 8 17.22 -16.66 20.93
N LEU A 9 16.04 -16.08 20.67
CA LEU A 9 15.47 -15.07 21.58
C LEU A 9 14.61 -15.75 22.64
N GLN A 10 14.74 -15.28 23.87
CA GLN A 10 14.00 -15.84 25.00
C GLN A 10 12.49 -15.64 24.81
N VAL A 11 11.73 -16.69 25.08
CA VAL A 11 10.26 -16.67 25.17
C VAL A 11 9.84 -17.02 26.59
N SER A 12 8.71 -16.48 27.03
CA SER A 12 8.05 -16.94 28.24
C SER A 12 7.56 -18.39 28.08
N PRO A 13 7.34 -19.12 29.20
CA PRO A 13 7.00 -20.54 29.13
C PRO A 13 5.81 -20.82 28.22
N ALA A 14 6.01 -21.69 27.23
CA ALA A 14 4.99 -22.15 26.30
C ALA A 14 5.15 -23.64 26.02
N SER A 15 4.09 -24.30 25.58
CA SER A 15 4.20 -25.69 25.11
C SER A 15 5.15 -25.78 23.90
N ALA A 16 5.90 -26.89 23.77
CA ALA A 16 6.80 -27.09 22.63
C ALA A 16 6.04 -27.03 21.29
N HIS A 17 4.82 -27.60 21.27
CA HIS A 17 3.92 -27.59 20.11
C HIS A 17 3.47 -26.16 19.75
N SER A 18 3.15 -25.34 20.74
CA SER A 18 2.76 -23.93 20.51
C SER A 18 3.92 -23.10 19.96
N LEU A 19 5.14 -23.36 20.44
CA LEU A 19 6.35 -22.71 19.91
C LEU A 19 6.62 -23.14 18.45
N GLU A 20 6.47 -24.42 18.12
CA GLU A 20 6.60 -24.90 16.73
C GLU A 20 5.57 -24.26 15.80
N ARG A 21 4.30 -24.13 16.25
CA ARG A 21 3.26 -23.42 15.49
C ARG A 21 3.55 -21.94 15.34
N TYR A 22 4.09 -21.28 16.35
CA TYR A 22 4.54 -19.89 16.25
C TYR A 22 5.61 -19.73 15.17
N GLU A 23 6.61 -20.61 15.13
CA GLU A 23 7.65 -20.57 14.10
C GLU A 23 7.10 -20.81 12.70
N ALA A 24 6.15 -21.74 12.56
CA ALA A 24 5.47 -21.98 11.29
C ALA A 24 4.67 -20.74 10.85
N ALA A 25 3.83 -20.18 11.73
CA ALA A 25 3.03 -18.98 11.45
C ALA A 25 3.91 -17.77 11.13
N LEU A 26 5.03 -17.61 11.84
CA LEU A 26 5.97 -16.52 11.59
C LEU A 26 6.67 -16.67 10.22
N ASN A 27 7.04 -17.88 9.82
CA ASN A 27 7.56 -18.14 8.47
C ASN A 27 6.52 -17.85 7.37
N LEU A 28 5.25 -18.21 7.60
CA LEU A 28 4.15 -17.89 6.68
C LEU A 28 3.94 -16.37 6.55
N LEU A 29 3.99 -15.63 7.67
CA LEU A 29 3.92 -14.17 7.66
C LEU A 29 5.06 -13.52 6.85
N HIS A 30 6.31 -14.00 7.01
CA HIS A 30 7.45 -13.43 6.29
C HIS A 30 7.40 -13.74 4.79
N GLY A 31 6.97 -14.95 4.44
CA GLY A 31 6.83 -15.39 3.05
C GLY A 31 5.54 -14.93 2.38
N TYR A 32 4.57 -14.37 3.12
CA TYR A 32 3.23 -14.08 2.63
C TYR A 32 2.51 -15.29 2.00
N TYR A 33 2.89 -16.51 2.36
CA TYR A 33 2.25 -17.74 1.88
C TYR A 33 1.28 -18.31 2.91
N GLY A 34 0.21 -18.92 2.45
CA GLY A 34 -0.78 -19.58 3.29
C GLY A 34 -1.49 -18.65 4.28
N ASP A 35 -1.90 -19.20 5.41
CA ASP A 35 -2.68 -18.50 6.44
C ASP A 35 -1.95 -18.52 7.79
N PRO A 36 -1.10 -17.51 8.08
CA PRO A 36 -0.41 -17.41 9.37
C PRO A 36 -1.38 -17.22 10.55
N LEU A 37 -2.56 -16.63 10.31
CA LEU A 37 -3.55 -16.35 11.35
C LEU A 37 -4.17 -17.65 11.85
N SER A 38 -4.61 -18.54 10.94
CA SER A 38 -5.16 -19.84 11.30
C SER A 38 -4.19 -20.68 12.12
N VAL A 39 -2.91 -20.69 11.75
CA VAL A 39 -1.88 -21.46 12.46
C VAL A 39 -1.66 -20.91 13.88
N ILE A 40 -1.59 -19.59 14.06
CA ILE A 40 -1.36 -19.01 15.37
C ILE A 40 -2.60 -19.05 16.27
N ASP A 41 -3.81 -18.91 15.72
CA ASP A 41 -5.04 -19.09 16.49
C ASP A 41 -5.14 -20.53 17.02
N GLY A 42 -4.72 -21.52 16.23
CA GLY A 42 -4.60 -22.90 16.73
C GLY A 42 -3.65 -23.01 17.92
N ALA A 43 -2.51 -22.33 17.90
CA ALA A 43 -1.58 -22.32 19.05
C ALA A 43 -2.19 -21.66 20.30
N LEU A 44 -2.99 -20.61 20.11
CA LEU A 44 -3.66 -19.89 21.20
C LEU A 44 -4.85 -20.65 21.79
N VAL A 45 -5.47 -21.55 21.03
CA VAL A 45 -6.46 -22.50 21.56
C VAL A 45 -5.79 -23.50 22.50
N ASP A 46 -4.64 -24.04 22.10
CA ASP A 46 -3.92 -25.06 22.87
C ASP A 46 -3.18 -24.46 24.08
N ASP A 47 -2.71 -23.22 23.96
CA ASP A 47 -1.94 -22.50 24.99
C ASP A 47 -2.38 -21.02 25.08
N PRO A 48 -3.50 -20.73 25.77
CA PRO A 48 -4.08 -19.38 25.82
C PRO A 48 -3.20 -18.31 26.49
N ASP A 49 -2.20 -18.73 27.28
CA ASP A 49 -1.25 -17.85 27.95
C ASP A 49 0.04 -17.63 27.13
N PHE A 50 0.10 -18.14 25.90
CA PHE A 50 1.28 -18.03 25.05
C PHE A 50 1.50 -16.59 24.55
N ALA A 51 2.36 -15.85 25.25
CA ALA A 51 2.62 -14.44 25.01
C ALA A 51 3.04 -14.12 23.56
N MET A 52 4.04 -14.82 23.01
CA MET A 52 4.48 -14.57 21.63
C MET A 52 3.43 -14.96 20.59
N GLY A 53 2.50 -15.87 20.91
CA GLY A 53 1.35 -16.15 20.05
C GLY A 53 0.40 -14.96 19.94
N HIS A 54 0.07 -14.32 21.06
CA HIS A 54 -0.71 -13.08 21.07
C HIS A 54 0.04 -11.93 20.40
N ALA A 55 1.36 -11.84 20.58
CA ALA A 55 2.19 -10.82 19.93
C ALA A 55 2.20 -10.99 18.40
N LEU A 56 2.32 -12.21 17.89
CA LEU A 56 2.23 -12.48 16.45
C LEU A 56 0.87 -12.11 15.88
N ARG A 57 -0.22 -12.52 16.54
CA ARG A 57 -1.57 -12.17 16.09
C ARG A 57 -1.80 -10.66 16.11
N ALA A 58 -1.34 -9.96 17.15
CA ALA A 58 -1.38 -8.51 17.20
C ALA A 58 -0.55 -7.87 16.07
N GLY A 59 0.66 -8.36 15.81
CA GLY A 59 1.52 -7.91 14.71
C GLY A 59 0.85 -8.06 13.33
N LEU A 60 0.24 -9.22 13.06
CA LEU A 60 -0.55 -9.45 11.85
C LEU A 60 -1.64 -8.39 11.67
N MET A 61 -2.40 -8.09 12.73
CA MET A 61 -3.48 -7.10 12.69
C MET A 61 -2.97 -5.67 12.56
N VAL A 62 -1.80 -5.34 13.11
CA VAL A 62 -1.15 -4.03 12.88
C VAL A 62 -0.75 -3.88 11.41
N THR A 63 -0.19 -4.93 10.81
CA THR A 63 0.32 -4.87 9.42
C THR A 63 -0.78 -4.79 8.36
N SER A 64 -2.04 -5.09 8.69
CA SER A 64 -3.15 -4.99 7.74
C SER A 64 -3.46 -3.54 7.35
N GLY A 65 -3.16 -2.56 8.21
CA GLY A 65 -3.47 -1.15 7.97
C GLY A 65 -4.96 -0.87 7.76
N ASP A 66 -5.85 -1.75 8.24
CA ASP A 66 -7.28 -1.72 7.96
C ASP A 66 -8.10 -1.83 9.26
N GLY A 67 -9.14 -0.98 9.38
CA GLY A 67 -9.98 -0.88 10.58
C GLY A 67 -10.77 -2.15 10.90
N THR A 68 -10.99 -3.03 9.91
CA THR A 68 -11.63 -4.34 10.12
C THR A 68 -10.81 -5.26 11.03
N ALA A 69 -9.50 -5.02 11.17
CA ALA A 69 -8.61 -5.80 12.03
C ALA A 69 -8.65 -5.37 13.52
N GLU A 70 -9.24 -4.21 13.84
CA GLU A 70 -9.23 -3.67 15.21
C GLU A 70 -9.81 -4.61 16.28
N PRO A 71 -10.94 -5.31 16.08
CA PRO A 71 -11.50 -6.17 17.12
C PRO A 71 -10.54 -7.28 17.53
N MET A 72 -9.85 -7.89 16.56
CA MET A 72 -8.89 -8.97 16.80
C MET A 72 -7.56 -8.44 17.35
N LEU A 73 -7.12 -7.25 16.90
CA LEU A 73 -6.00 -6.54 17.51
C LEU A 73 -6.26 -6.31 19.00
N ARG A 74 -7.41 -5.75 19.34
CA ARG A 74 -7.83 -5.49 20.72
C ARG A 74 -7.82 -6.76 21.58
N GLN A 75 -8.42 -7.83 21.08
CA GLN A 75 -8.44 -9.12 21.77
C GLN A 75 -7.03 -9.63 22.10
N SER A 76 -6.11 -9.53 21.14
CA SER A 76 -4.71 -10.00 21.31
C SER A 76 -3.94 -9.14 22.29
N VAL A 77 -4.07 -7.81 22.18
CA VAL A 77 -3.39 -6.87 23.07
C VAL A 77 -3.86 -7.03 24.51
N GLU A 78 -5.18 -7.10 24.74
CA GLU A 78 -5.74 -7.24 26.09
C GLU A 78 -5.38 -8.59 26.73
N ALA A 79 -5.40 -9.69 25.95
CA ALA A 79 -4.97 -11.00 26.43
C ALA A 79 -3.47 -11.01 26.79
N GLY A 80 -2.62 -10.41 25.95
CA GLY A 80 -1.19 -10.28 26.19
C GLY A 80 -0.84 -9.41 27.40
N GLU A 81 -1.49 -8.25 27.54
CA GLU A 81 -1.33 -7.36 28.70
C GLU A 81 -1.75 -8.04 30.01
N ALA A 82 -2.82 -8.86 29.99
CA ALA A 82 -3.29 -9.61 31.15
C ALA A 82 -2.29 -10.66 31.67
N LEU A 83 -1.28 -11.06 30.88
CA LEU A 83 -0.21 -11.93 31.34
C LEU A 83 0.69 -11.27 32.39
N GLY A 84 0.80 -9.93 32.36
CA GLY A 84 1.57 -9.14 33.31
C GLY A 84 3.03 -9.60 33.44
N ALA A 85 3.44 -9.96 34.66
CA ALA A 85 4.79 -10.42 34.95
C ALA A 85 5.14 -11.80 34.35
N ARG A 86 4.16 -12.54 33.80
CA ARG A 86 4.39 -13.81 33.11
C ARG A 86 4.98 -13.62 31.72
N ALA A 87 4.67 -12.52 31.04
CA ALA A 87 5.33 -12.14 29.80
C ALA A 87 6.70 -11.54 30.12
N ASN A 88 7.72 -11.82 29.31
CA ASN A 88 9.03 -11.21 29.45
C ASN A 88 9.03 -9.75 28.91
N GLU A 89 10.16 -9.06 29.04
CA GLU A 89 10.25 -7.64 28.64
C GLU A 89 9.99 -7.42 27.14
N ARG A 90 10.54 -8.28 26.28
CA ARG A 90 10.34 -8.21 24.81
C ARG A 90 8.87 -8.36 24.45
N GLU A 91 8.21 -9.36 25.02
CA GLU A 91 6.78 -9.64 24.81
C GLU A 91 5.90 -8.47 25.26
N ARG A 92 6.15 -7.90 26.45
CA ARG A 92 5.42 -6.73 26.94
C ARG A 92 5.57 -5.52 26.01
N ARG A 93 6.74 -5.34 25.40
CA ARG A 93 6.98 -4.26 24.44
C ARG A 93 6.21 -4.45 23.14
N HIS A 94 6.07 -5.69 22.64
CA HIS A 94 5.19 -5.99 21.50
C HIS A 94 3.75 -5.56 21.81
N PHE A 95 3.22 -5.92 22.98
CA PHE A 95 1.86 -5.51 23.37
C PHE A 95 1.72 -3.99 23.51
N ALA A 96 2.71 -3.32 24.11
CA ALA A 96 2.69 -1.86 24.23
C ALA A 96 2.73 -1.15 22.86
N ALA A 97 3.51 -1.67 21.90
CA ALA A 97 3.55 -1.16 20.54
C ALA A 97 2.22 -1.38 19.80
N ALA A 98 1.65 -2.59 19.89
CA ALA A 98 0.35 -2.91 19.33
C ALA A 98 -0.79 -2.08 19.96
N ARG A 99 -0.76 -1.84 21.27
CA ARG A 99 -1.68 -0.92 21.97
C ARG A 99 -1.59 0.49 21.41
N ALA A 100 -0.38 1.00 21.17
CA ALA A 100 -0.22 2.32 20.57
C ALA A 100 -0.86 2.40 19.18
N TRP A 101 -0.78 1.33 18.38
CA TRP A 101 -1.48 1.29 17.09
C TRP A 101 -3.00 1.33 17.27
N LEU A 102 -3.53 0.47 18.15
CA LEU A 102 -4.95 0.37 18.46
C LEU A 102 -5.54 1.69 18.99
N ASP A 103 -4.74 2.51 19.67
CA ASP A 103 -5.14 3.83 20.17
C ASP A 103 -4.97 4.95 19.12
N GLY A 104 -4.67 4.62 17.85
CA GLY A 104 -4.46 5.59 16.77
C GLY A 104 -3.11 6.32 16.79
N ARG A 105 -2.17 5.89 17.65
CA ARG A 105 -0.82 6.46 17.78
C ARG A 105 0.15 5.73 16.86
N PHE A 106 -0.18 5.60 15.56
CA PHE A 106 0.58 4.80 14.59
C PHE A 106 2.09 5.10 14.57
N THR A 107 2.46 6.39 14.53
CA THR A 107 3.89 6.78 14.56
C THR A 107 4.62 6.23 15.79
N GLN A 108 3.98 6.30 16.97
CA GLN A 108 4.56 5.78 18.20
C GLN A 108 4.63 4.25 18.20
N ALA A 109 3.63 3.57 17.65
CA ALA A 109 3.64 2.12 17.50
C ALA A 109 4.83 1.64 16.65
N VAL A 110 5.03 2.26 15.48
CA VAL A 110 6.12 1.93 14.55
C VAL A 110 7.49 2.21 15.17
N GLN A 111 7.63 3.32 15.91
CA GLN A 111 8.84 3.60 16.69
C GLN A 111 9.09 2.53 17.75
N ALA A 112 8.06 2.15 18.53
CA ALA A 112 8.20 1.15 19.58
C ALA A 112 8.60 -0.25 19.05
N TYR A 113 8.03 -0.69 17.93
CA TYR A 113 8.50 -1.91 17.25
C TYR A 113 9.94 -1.76 16.73
N GLY A 114 10.32 -0.57 16.28
CA GLY A 114 11.71 -0.25 15.94
C GLY A 114 12.67 -0.38 17.11
N ASP A 115 12.30 0.13 18.27
CA ASP A 115 13.11 0.02 19.48
C ASP A 115 13.27 -1.45 19.89
N ILE A 116 12.24 -2.30 19.68
CA ILE A 116 12.36 -3.75 19.87
C ILE A 116 13.41 -4.33 18.91
N ALA A 117 13.35 -3.96 17.62
CA ALA A 117 14.31 -4.44 16.63
C ALA A 117 15.76 -3.99 16.94
N VAL A 118 15.96 -2.82 17.53
CA VAL A 118 17.31 -2.36 17.96
C VAL A 118 17.84 -3.20 19.12
N ASP A 119 17.02 -3.45 20.15
CA ASP A 119 17.45 -4.18 21.34
C ASP A 119 17.48 -5.71 21.13
N TYR A 120 16.65 -6.22 20.22
CA TYR A 120 16.54 -7.61 19.84
C TYR A 120 16.66 -7.74 18.31
N PRO A 121 17.88 -7.63 17.75
CA PRO A 121 18.08 -7.55 16.31
C PRO A 121 17.64 -8.78 15.52
N HIS A 122 17.39 -9.91 16.18
CA HIS A 122 16.83 -11.10 15.54
C HIS A 122 15.30 -11.21 15.64
N ASP A 123 14.61 -10.23 16.26
CA ASP A 123 13.15 -10.22 16.38
C ASP A 123 12.53 -9.77 15.05
N ILE A 124 12.46 -10.71 14.11
CA ILE A 124 11.99 -10.49 12.75
C ILE A 124 10.51 -10.13 12.68
N LEU A 125 9.72 -10.50 13.69
CA LEU A 125 8.34 -10.03 13.82
C LEU A 125 8.32 -8.51 14.03
N ALA A 126 9.06 -8.01 15.03
CA ALA A 126 9.15 -6.58 15.29
C ALA A 126 9.72 -5.82 14.07
N ILE A 127 10.75 -6.38 13.42
CA ILE A 127 11.36 -5.81 12.21
C ILE A 127 10.32 -5.67 11.10
N GLN A 128 9.59 -6.74 10.76
CA GLN A 128 8.61 -6.69 9.66
C GLN A 128 7.44 -5.78 10.00
N VAL A 129 6.90 -5.83 11.23
CA VAL A 129 5.77 -4.98 11.63
C VAL A 129 6.17 -3.50 11.55
N ALA A 130 7.36 -3.14 12.03
CA ALA A 130 7.84 -1.78 11.93
C ALA A 130 8.18 -1.37 10.49
N HIS A 131 8.70 -2.27 9.66
CA HIS A 131 8.98 -2.00 8.24
C HIS A 131 7.68 -1.73 7.46
N ILE A 132 6.65 -2.56 7.63
CA ILE A 132 5.33 -2.30 7.04
C ILE A 132 4.71 -1.02 7.60
N GLY A 133 4.89 -0.78 8.90
CA GLY A 133 4.52 0.47 9.54
C GLY A 133 5.15 1.68 8.84
N ASP A 134 6.46 1.68 8.59
CA ASP A 134 7.12 2.76 7.87
C ASP A 134 6.53 2.97 6.48
N PHE A 135 6.18 1.91 5.77
CA PHE A 135 5.50 1.98 4.48
C PHE A 135 4.12 2.67 4.60
N LEU A 136 3.31 2.26 5.56
CA LEU A 136 1.98 2.85 5.81
C LEU A 136 2.08 4.33 6.21
N LEU A 137 3.17 4.74 6.87
CA LEU A 137 3.40 6.12 7.30
C LEU A 137 4.32 6.93 6.36
N GLY A 138 4.69 6.38 5.20
CA GLY A 138 5.49 7.08 4.20
C GLY A 138 6.95 7.37 4.59
N GLN A 139 7.51 6.60 5.51
CA GLN A 139 8.86 6.78 6.04
C GLN A 139 9.89 6.03 5.18
N SER A 140 10.06 6.44 3.92
CA SER A 140 10.93 5.74 2.95
C SER A 140 12.39 5.58 3.43
N SER A 141 12.94 6.56 4.16
CA SER A 141 14.28 6.42 4.76
C SER A 141 14.32 5.31 5.81
N MET A 142 13.26 5.15 6.58
CA MET A 142 13.16 4.11 7.62
C MET A 142 12.92 2.73 7.03
N LEU A 143 12.24 2.59 5.88
CA LEU A 143 12.18 1.31 5.16
C LEU A 143 13.60 0.76 4.88
N ARG A 144 14.51 1.63 4.44
CA ARG A 144 15.93 1.27 4.26
C ARG A 144 16.64 1.09 5.61
N ASP A 145 16.57 2.10 6.47
CA ASP A 145 17.44 2.21 7.64
C ASP A 145 17.07 1.21 8.73
N ARG A 146 15.79 0.85 8.88
CA ARG A 146 15.35 -0.16 9.83
C ARG A 146 16.01 -1.50 9.57
N ILE A 147 16.07 -1.89 8.30
CA ILE A 147 16.73 -3.14 7.93
C ILE A 147 18.25 -2.99 8.05
N ALA A 148 18.82 -1.85 7.62
CA ALA A 148 20.25 -1.59 7.72
C ALA A 148 20.77 -1.60 9.17
N GLN A 149 19.96 -1.15 10.14
CA GLN A 149 20.29 -1.15 11.57
C GLN A 149 20.51 -2.55 12.12
N VAL A 150 19.69 -3.53 11.71
CA VAL A 150 19.77 -4.90 12.22
C VAL A 150 20.68 -5.79 11.38
N LEU A 151 20.87 -5.50 10.09
CA LEU A 151 21.59 -6.34 9.14
C LEU A 151 22.96 -6.87 9.61
N PRO A 152 23.82 -6.11 10.34
CA PRO A 152 25.10 -6.62 10.85
C PRO A 152 24.98 -7.83 11.79
N HIS A 153 23.80 -8.06 12.37
CA HIS A 153 23.53 -9.20 13.24
C HIS A 153 23.06 -10.44 12.46
N TRP A 154 22.77 -10.31 11.17
CA TRP A 154 22.19 -11.35 10.35
C TRP A 154 23.19 -11.94 9.35
N ASN A 155 23.01 -13.22 9.08
CA ASN A 155 23.71 -13.94 8.00
C ASN A 155 22.85 -15.14 7.57
N ALA A 156 23.30 -15.87 6.56
CA ALA A 156 22.56 -16.99 5.97
C ALA A 156 22.22 -18.14 6.94
N SER A 157 22.85 -18.24 8.11
CA SER A 157 22.49 -19.24 9.13
C SER A 157 21.31 -18.82 10.01
N VAL A 158 20.87 -17.56 9.96
CA VAL A 158 19.75 -17.06 10.77
C VAL A 158 18.44 -17.24 9.98
N PRO A 159 17.45 -17.99 10.49
CA PRO A 159 16.18 -18.20 9.81
C PRO A 159 15.47 -16.89 9.44
N GLY A 160 15.10 -16.72 8.17
CA GLY A 160 14.46 -15.52 7.64
C GLY A 160 15.40 -14.50 6.99
N TYR A 161 16.70 -14.82 6.86
CA TYR A 161 17.67 -13.90 6.27
C TYR A 161 17.31 -13.41 4.86
N SER A 162 16.76 -14.27 3.98
CA SER A 162 16.36 -13.85 2.64
C SER A 162 15.30 -12.74 2.70
N TYR A 163 14.29 -12.89 3.56
CA TYR A 163 13.20 -11.93 3.70
C TYR A 163 13.72 -10.59 4.22
N LEU A 164 14.71 -10.62 5.12
CA LEU A 164 15.39 -9.41 5.56
C LEU A 164 16.09 -8.71 4.40
N LEU A 165 16.80 -9.45 3.53
CA LEU A 165 17.40 -8.89 2.32
C LEU A 165 16.36 -8.34 1.35
N GLY A 166 15.23 -9.04 1.16
CA GLY A 166 14.11 -8.59 0.34
C GLY A 166 13.49 -7.29 0.85
N MET A 167 13.22 -7.18 2.16
CA MET A 167 12.77 -5.92 2.77
C MET A 167 13.80 -4.79 2.58
N HIS A 168 15.09 -5.08 2.72
CA HIS A 168 16.13 -4.08 2.44
C HIS A 168 16.13 -3.64 0.97
N ALA A 169 15.94 -4.56 0.03
CA ALA A 169 15.83 -4.23 -1.39
C ALA A 169 14.67 -3.26 -1.65
N PHE A 170 13.52 -3.50 -1.04
CA PHE A 170 12.38 -2.59 -1.14
C PHE A 170 12.68 -1.21 -0.53
N GLY A 171 13.28 -1.15 0.66
CA GLY A 171 13.68 0.13 1.26
C GLY A 171 14.72 0.91 0.44
N LEU A 172 15.66 0.21 -0.22
CA LEU A 172 16.60 0.84 -1.15
C LEU A 172 15.89 1.40 -2.39
N GLU A 173 14.91 0.68 -2.92
CA GLU A 173 14.12 1.10 -4.08
C GLU A 173 13.27 2.34 -3.77
N GLU A 174 12.59 2.38 -2.62
CA GLU A 174 11.81 3.55 -2.20
C GLU A 174 12.69 4.78 -1.90
N MET A 175 14.00 4.56 -1.69
CA MET A 175 15.03 5.62 -1.61
C MET A 175 15.72 5.91 -2.94
N GLN A 176 15.18 5.40 -4.06
CA GLN A 176 15.68 5.56 -5.43
C GLN A 176 17.11 5.05 -5.65
N ARG A 177 17.61 4.16 -4.78
CA ARG A 177 18.90 3.46 -4.95
C ARG A 177 18.72 2.20 -5.78
N TYR A 178 18.20 2.37 -7.00
CA TYR A 178 17.69 1.29 -7.83
C TYR A 178 18.71 0.19 -8.14
N GLU A 179 19.97 0.54 -8.41
CA GLU A 179 21.03 -0.44 -8.68
C GLU A 179 21.32 -1.32 -7.45
N ASP A 180 21.42 -0.70 -6.28
CA ASP A 180 21.63 -1.42 -5.01
C ASP A 180 20.41 -2.29 -4.65
N ALA A 181 19.21 -1.76 -4.89
CA ALA A 181 17.95 -2.47 -4.66
C ALA A 181 17.84 -3.72 -5.53
N GLU A 182 18.12 -3.60 -6.84
CA GLU A 182 18.09 -4.74 -7.76
C GLU A 182 19.13 -5.80 -7.37
N ALA A 183 20.36 -5.38 -7.07
CA ALA A 183 21.41 -6.31 -6.66
C ALA A 183 21.01 -7.07 -5.39
N ARG A 184 20.47 -6.36 -4.38
CA ARG A 184 20.04 -6.94 -3.12
C ARG A 184 18.82 -7.86 -3.27
N GLY A 185 17.86 -7.49 -4.10
CA GLY A 185 16.69 -8.35 -4.37
C GLY A 185 17.10 -9.62 -5.10
N ARG A 186 18.00 -9.54 -6.08
CA ARG A 186 18.52 -10.73 -6.77
C ARG A 186 19.31 -11.65 -5.86
N GLU A 187 20.07 -11.10 -4.91
CA GLU A 187 20.75 -11.87 -3.86
C GLU A 187 19.75 -12.63 -2.99
N ALA A 188 18.69 -11.98 -2.53
CA ALA A 188 17.63 -12.61 -1.74
C ALA A 188 16.93 -13.76 -2.51
N VAL A 189 16.58 -13.53 -3.79
CA VAL A 189 15.99 -14.56 -4.65
C VAL A 189 16.93 -15.75 -4.88
N ALA A 190 18.25 -15.53 -4.94
CA ALA A 190 19.21 -16.62 -5.07
C ALA A 190 19.26 -17.52 -3.82
N LEU A 191 18.96 -16.98 -2.64
CA LEU A 191 18.84 -17.74 -1.39
C LEU A 191 17.48 -18.42 -1.26
N ASN A 192 16.42 -17.73 -1.67
CA ASN A 192 15.04 -18.19 -1.60
C ASN A 192 14.29 -17.74 -2.87
N PRO A 193 14.07 -18.64 -3.84
CA PRO A 193 13.37 -18.29 -5.08
C PRO A 193 11.95 -17.75 -4.86
N ARG A 194 11.30 -18.13 -3.75
CA ARG A 194 9.95 -17.71 -3.37
C ARG A 194 9.96 -16.53 -2.39
N ASP A 195 11.01 -15.73 -2.34
CA ASP A 195 11.04 -14.53 -1.51
C ASP A 195 10.13 -13.43 -2.09
N PRO A 196 8.97 -13.14 -1.45
CA PRO A 196 7.96 -12.28 -2.04
C PRO A 196 8.43 -10.82 -2.10
N TRP A 197 9.17 -10.38 -1.08
CA TRP A 197 9.70 -9.03 -0.97
C TRP A 197 10.72 -8.75 -2.05
N ALA A 198 11.60 -9.72 -2.29
CA ALA A 198 12.67 -9.57 -3.26
C ALA A 198 12.14 -9.56 -4.70
N ILE A 199 11.19 -10.43 -5.03
CA ILE A 199 10.52 -10.43 -6.34
C ILE A 199 9.82 -9.09 -6.58
N HIS A 200 9.06 -8.64 -5.59
CA HIS A 200 8.34 -7.37 -5.61
C HIS A 200 9.27 -6.17 -5.76
N ALA A 201 10.31 -6.06 -4.94
CA ALA A 201 11.26 -4.95 -4.98
C ALA A 201 11.97 -4.82 -6.34
N VAL A 202 12.37 -5.94 -6.95
CA VAL A 202 12.99 -5.93 -8.28
C VAL A 202 11.97 -5.53 -9.35
N ALA A 203 10.71 -5.97 -9.26
CA ALA A 203 9.66 -5.52 -10.17
C ALA A 203 9.45 -4.00 -10.07
N HIS A 204 9.43 -3.48 -8.84
CA HIS A 204 9.39 -2.05 -8.51
C HIS A 204 10.52 -1.26 -9.18
N VAL A 205 11.77 -1.73 -9.08
CA VAL A 205 12.92 -1.10 -9.75
C VAL A 205 12.67 -0.98 -11.26
N MET A 206 12.18 -2.04 -11.91
CA MET A 206 11.93 -2.03 -13.35
C MET A 206 10.81 -1.07 -13.72
N GLU A 207 9.73 -1.07 -12.93
CA GLU A 207 8.61 -0.15 -13.09
C GLU A 207 9.09 1.29 -12.96
N MET A 208 9.72 1.66 -11.85
CA MET A 208 10.12 3.05 -11.58
C MET A 208 11.17 3.59 -12.57
N GLN A 209 12.08 2.74 -13.07
CA GLN A 209 13.07 3.15 -14.08
C GLN A 209 12.52 3.14 -15.51
N GLY A 210 11.33 2.60 -15.76
CA GLY A 210 10.75 2.45 -17.10
C GLY A 210 11.41 1.35 -17.93
N ARG A 211 12.00 0.33 -17.29
CA ARG A 211 12.66 -0.82 -17.92
C ARG A 211 11.63 -1.90 -18.27
N LEU A 212 10.73 -1.56 -19.19
CA LEU A 212 9.50 -2.33 -19.44
C LEU A 212 9.74 -3.79 -19.83
N ASP A 213 10.70 -4.09 -20.71
CA ASP A 213 11.02 -5.47 -21.13
C ASP A 213 11.61 -6.29 -20.00
N ALA A 214 12.60 -5.74 -19.30
CA ALA A 214 13.22 -6.41 -18.17
C ALA A 214 12.21 -6.70 -17.03
N GLY A 215 11.25 -5.80 -16.79
CA GLY A 215 10.19 -6.01 -15.79
C GLY A 215 9.22 -7.12 -16.17
N VAL A 216 8.76 -7.15 -17.42
CA VAL A 216 7.85 -8.19 -17.91
C VAL A 216 8.55 -9.55 -17.87
N ASP A 217 9.80 -9.63 -18.33
CA ASP A 217 10.60 -10.85 -18.31
C ASP A 217 10.85 -11.34 -16.87
N TRP A 218 11.15 -10.42 -15.94
CA TRP A 218 11.39 -10.73 -14.54
C TRP A 218 10.20 -11.43 -13.89
N LEU A 219 9.00 -10.84 -14.00
CA LEU A 219 7.77 -11.36 -13.41
C LEU A 219 7.30 -12.64 -14.10
N THR A 220 7.33 -12.67 -15.44
CA THR A 220 6.85 -13.82 -16.23
C THR A 220 7.72 -15.06 -16.02
N ALA A 221 9.05 -14.90 -16.00
CA ALA A 221 9.97 -16.02 -15.83
C ALA A 221 9.92 -16.66 -14.42
N ARG A 222 9.28 -15.99 -13.45
CA ARG A 222 9.19 -16.42 -12.04
C ARG A 222 7.76 -16.68 -11.59
N ARG A 223 6.81 -16.78 -12.53
CA ARG A 223 5.38 -16.90 -12.19
C ARG A 223 5.11 -18.02 -11.18
N GLU A 224 5.79 -19.16 -11.31
CA GLU A 224 5.65 -20.31 -10.38
C GLU A 224 6.12 -20.00 -8.95
N ASP A 225 6.99 -19.01 -8.78
CA ASP A 225 7.51 -18.61 -7.48
C ASP A 225 6.48 -17.76 -6.72
N TRP A 226 5.75 -16.85 -7.37
CA TRP A 226 4.97 -15.80 -6.71
C TRP A 226 3.46 -15.78 -7.00
N ALA A 227 2.97 -16.43 -8.07
CA ALA A 227 1.60 -16.22 -8.52
C ALA A 227 0.53 -17.00 -7.73
N GLU A 228 0.93 -18.09 -7.05
CA GLU A 228 0.02 -18.95 -6.30
C GLU A 228 0.27 -18.86 -4.79
N ASP A 229 -0.82 -18.87 -4.03
CA ASP A 229 -0.84 -18.90 -2.55
C ASP A 229 -0.01 -17.78 -1.90
N ASN A 230 0.05 -16.59 -2.48
CA ASN A 230 0.87 -15.47 -1.99
C ASN A 230 0.04 -14.20 -1.84
N MET A 231 0.09 -13.54 -0.68
CA MET A 231 -0.64 -12.29 -0.42
C MET A 231 -0.15 -11.10 -1.27
N LEU A 232 1.07 -11.13 -1.82
CA LEU A 232 1.57 -10.15 -2.79
C LEU A 232 1.33 -10.57 -4.24
N ALA A 233 0.66 -11.70 -4.51
CA ALA A 233 0.44 -12.16 -5.90
C ALA A 233 -0.34 -11.12 -6.72
N VAL A 234 -1.45 -10.60 -6.18
CA VAL A 234 -2.26 -9.58 -6.85
C VAL A 234 -1.42 -8.33 -7.14
N HIS A 235 -0.62 -7.90 -6.17
CA HIS A 235 0.25 -6.74 -6.31
C HIS A 235 1.34 -6.95 -7.39
N ASN A 236 1.90 -8.14 -7.51
CA ASN A 236 2.84 -8.46 -8.59
C ASN A 236 2.14 -8.55 -9.97
N TRP A 237 0.91 -9.05 -10.04
CA TRP A 237 0.09 -8.96 -11.25
C TRP A 237 -0.23 -7.51 -11.63
N TRP A 238 -0.48 -6.67 -10.64
CA TRP A 238 -0.66 -5.23 -10.84
C TRP A 238 0.60 -4.56 -11.40
N HIS A 239 1.80 -4.88 -10.90
CA HIS A 239 3.06 -4.42 -11.50
C HIS A 239 3.22 -4.86 -12.95
N LEU A 240 2.91 -6.13 -13.25
CA LEU A 240 2.91 -6.60 -14.63
C LEU A 240 1.94 -5.79 -15.51
N ALA A 241 0.74 -5.54 -15.00
CA ALA A 241 -0.26 -4.73 -15.68
C ALA A 241 0.22 -3.29 -15.90
N LEU A 242 0.92 -2.66 -14.94
CA LEU A 242 1.51 -1.33 -15.13
C LEU A 242 2.56 -1.31 -16.24
N LEU A 243 3.43 -2.32 -16.32
CA LEU A 243 4.44 -2.41 -17.36
C LEU A 243 3.80 -2.52 -18.75
N LEU A 244 2.73 -3.31 -18.89
CA LEU A 244 1.96 -3.42 -20.14
C LEU A 244 1.16 -2.15 -20.45
N LEU A 245 0.66 -1.47 -19.42
CA LEU A 245 -0.04 -0.19 -19.56
C LEU A 245 0.89 0.91 -20.11
N GLU A 246 2.16 0.91 -19.72
CA GLU A 246 3.15 1.84 -20.29
C GLU A 246 3.57 1.49 -21.73
N ARG A 247 3.31 0.26 -22.18
CA ARG A 247 3.39 -0.15 -23.59
C ARG A 247 2.12 0.16 -24.38
N GLU A 248 1.12 0.79 -23.76
CA GLU A 248 -0.21 1.05 -24.35
C GLU A 248 -0.97 -0.23 -24.75
N GLN A 249 -0.68 -1.36 -24.11
CA GLN A 249 -1.33 -2.66 -24.37
C GLN A 249 -2.60 -2.84 -23.53
N HIS A 250 -3.59 -1.98 -23.73
CA HIS A 250 -4.77 -1.87 -22.86
C HIS A 250 -5.62 -3.16 -22.79
N ASP A 251 -5.79 -3.89 -23.88
CA ASP A 251 -6.57 -5.15 -23.89
C ASP A 251 -5.91 -6.22 -23.00
N ALA A 252 -4.58 -6.30 -23.01
CA ALA A 252 -3.83 -7.22 -22.15
C ALA A 252 -3.92 -6.82 -20.68
N VAL A 253 -3.94 -5.50 -20.39
CA VAL A 253 -4.14 -4.98 -19.04
C VAL A 253 -5.53 -5.35 -18.51
N LEU A 254 -6.57 -5.20 -19.32
CA LEU A 254 -7.94 -5.59 -18.95
C LEU A 254 -8.06 -7.11 -18.72
N ALA A 255 -7.43 -7.92 -19.55
CA ALA A 255 -7.39 -9.38 -19.34
C ALA A 255 -6.68 -9.76 -18.03
N LEU A 256 -5.52 -9.15 -17.73
CA LEU A 256 -4.85 -9.36 -16.45
C LEU A 256 -5.68 -8.89 -15.26
N TYR A 257 -6.40 -7.77 -15.42
CA TYR A 257 -7.32 -7.31 -14.39
C TYR A 257 -8.36 -8.39 -14.09
N ASP A 258 -9.05 -8.89 -15.10
CA ASP A 258 -10.14 -9.86 -14.94
C ASP A 258 -9.65 -11.19 -14.39
N ASP A 259 -8.49 -11.66 -14.84
CA ASP A 259 -7.97 -12.99 -14.47
C ASP A 259 -7.31 -12.99 -13.08
N HIS A 260 -6.68 -11.88 -12.68
CA HIS A 260 -5.71 -11.90 -11.59
C HIS A 260 -5.79 -10.74 -10.58
N VAL A 261 -6.32 -9.57 -10.96
CA VAL A 261 -6.46 -8.42 -10.04
C VAL A 261 -7.84 -8.40 -9.40
N ALA A 262 -8.88 -8.69 -10.18
CA ALA A 262 -10.24 -8.84 -9.67
C ALA A 262 -10.30 -10.06 -8.75
N ARG A 263 -10.68 -9.84 -7.50
CA ARG A 263 -10.88 -10.89 -6.49
C ARG A 263 -12.33 -10.93 -6.04
N PRO A 264 -12.87 -12.12 -5.73
CA PRO A 264 -14.15 -12.22 -5.03
C PRO A 264 -14.07 -11.50 -3.67
N ALA A 265 -15.11 -10.74 -3.35
CA ALA A 265 -15.21 -10.08 -2.05
C ALA A 265 -15.38 -11.11 -0.90
N PRO A 266 -14.87 -10.83 0.31
CA PRO A 266 -14.06 -9.66 0.64
C PRO A 266 -12.60 -9.86 0.22
N ALA A 267 -12.07 -8.96 -0.60
CA ALA A 267 -10.64 -8.92 -0.90
C ALA A 267 -9.84 -8.43 0.33
N ILE A 268 -8.52 -8.25 0.21
CA ILE A 268 -7.75 -7.46 1.18
C ILE A 268 -7.63 -6.00 0.71
N ALA A 269 -7.33 -5.06 1.61
CA ALA A 269 -7.28 -3.63 1.26
C ALA A 269 -6.24 -3.33 0.16
N LEU A 270 -5.10 -4.03 0.17
CA LEU A 270 -4.05 -3.89 -0.85
C LEU A 270 -4.58 -4.20 -2.26
N ASP A 271 -5.32 -5.30 -2.41
CA ASP A 271 -5.90 -5.70 -3.69
C ASP A 271 -6.89 -4.65 -4.23
N LEU A 272 -7.68 -4.05 -3.34
CA LEU A 272 -8.64 -3.01 -3.72
C LEU A 272 -7.96 -1.68 -4.07
N VAL A 273 -6.85 -1.34 -3.39
CA VAL A 273 -6.00 -0.21 -3.76
C VAL A 273 -5.47 -0.42 -5.19
N ASP A 274 -4.91 -1.60 -5.46
CA ASP A 274 -4.35 -1.95 -6.76
C ASP A 274 -5.41 -1.91 -7.87
N ALA A 275 -6.57 -2.52 -7.61
CA ALA A 275 -7.71 -2.52 -8.54
C ALA A 275 -8.19 -1.10 -8.85
N ALA A 276 -8.49 -0.29 -7.83
CA ALA A 276 -8.95 1.08 -8.01
C ALA A 276 -7.92 1.94 -8.77
N ALA A 277 -6.64 1.81 -8.42
CA ALA A 277 -5.58 2.60 -9.03
C ALA A 277 -5.27 2.16 -10.46
N LEU A 278 -5.42 0.86 -10.81
CA LEU A 278 -5.25 0.37 -12.18
C LEU A 278 -6.40 0.83 -13.08
N LEU A 279 -7.65 0.69 -12.61
CA LEU A 279 -8.83 1.19 -13.32
C LEU A 279 -8.76 2.70 -13.52
N TRP A 280 -8.29 3.45 -12.52
CA TRP A 280 -8.13 4.90 -12.66
C TRP A 280 -7.11 5.26 -13.73
N ARG A 281 -5.97 4.56 -13.79
CA ARG A 281 -4.97 4.78 -14.84
C ARG A 281 -5.48 4.47 -16.25
N LEU A 282 -6.38 3.50 -16.40
CA LEU A 282 -7.09 3.21 -17.65
C LEU A 282 -8.09 4.33 -17.99
N HIS A 283 -8.86 4.78 -17.00
CA HIS A 283 -9.80 5.91 -17.13
C HIS A 283 -9.09 7.20 -17.57
N LEU A 284 -7.92 7.53 -17.01
CA LEU A 284 -7.13 8.70 -17.44
C LEU A 284 -6.74 8.63 -18.93
N ARG A 285 -6.61 7.42 -19.48
CA ARG A 285 -6.30 7.16 -20.90
C ARG A 285 -7.54 7.08 -21.79
N GLY A 286 -8.74 7.23 -21.24
CA GLY A 286 -10.01 7.12 -21.97
C GLY A 286 -10.35 5.68 -22.38
N VAL A 287 -9.80 4.68 -21.68
CA VAL A 287 -10.16 3.28 -21.91
C VAL A 287 -11.48 2.97 -21.20
N ASP A 288 -12.42 2.37 -21.90
CA ASP A 288 -13.66 1.87 -21.31
C ASP A 288 -13.37 0.63 -20.46
N VAL A 289 -13.60 0.75 -19.15
CA VAL A 289 -13.41 -0.34 -18.19
C VAL A 289 -14.71 -1.08 -17.84
N GLY A 290 -15.84 -0.67 -18.42
CA GLY A 290 -17.15 -1.27 -18.19
C GLY A 290 -17.57 -1.26 -16.72
N ASN A 291 -18.17 -2.35 -16.27
CA ASN A 291 -18.75 -2.47 -14.92
C ASN A 291 -17.72 -2.74 -13.81
N ARG A 292 -16.42 -2.83 -14.12
CA ARG A 292 -15.37 -3.21 -13.16
C ARG A 292 -15.30 -2.29 -11.93
N TRP A 293 -15.73 -1.03 -12.08
CA TRP A 293 -15.82 -0.08 -10.97
C TRP A 293 -16.83 -0.48 -9.90
N ILE A 294 -17.95 -1.11 -10.30
CA ILE A 294 -19.07 -1.41 -9.40
C ILE A 294 -18.60 -2.40 -8.34
N ASP A 295 -17.95 -3.48 -8.76
CA ASP A 295 -17.47 -4.53 -7.86
C ASP A 295 -16.43 -4.00 -6.85
N VAL A 296 -15.50 -3.14 -7.30
CA VAL A 296 -14.49 -2.53 -6.43
C VAL A 296 -15.11 -1.55 -5.44
N ALA A 297 -16.09 -0.75 -5.88
CA ALA A 297 -16.82 0.17 -5.01
C ALA A 297 -17.66 -0.59 -3.96
N ASP A 298 -18.35 -1.66 -4.37
CA ASP A 298 -19.14 -2.50 -3.47
C ASP A 298 -18.27 -3.12 -2.36
N ASP A 299 -17.10 -3.68 -2.71
CA ASP A 299 -16.18 -4.25 -1.72
C ASP A 299 -15.69 -3.18 -0.73
N TRP A 300 -15.19 -2.03 -1.23
CA TRP A 300 -14.77 -0.90 -0.37
C TRP A 300 -15.86 -0.46 0.60
N LEU A 301 -17.09 -0.28 0.13
CA LEU A 301 -18.22 0.17 0.96
C LEU A 301 -18.66 -0.90 1.97
N SER A 302 -18.54 -2.19 1.62
CA SER A 302 -18.93 -3.30 2.50
C SER A 302 -18.02 -3.46 3.72
N ARG A 303 -16.77 -2.99 3.65
CA ARG A 303 -15.79 -3.07 4.75
C ARG A 303 -16.17 -2.29 5.99
N GLY A 304 -16.85 -1.15 5.82
CA GLY A 304 -17.19 -0.27 6.93
C GLY A 304 -15.99 0.38 7.65
N ALA A 305 -14.86 0.55 6.95
CA ALA A 305 -13.61 1.07 7.51
C ALA A 305 -13.26 2.52 7.06
N ALA A 306 -14.26 3.26 6.56
CA ALA A 306 -14.06 4.64 6.09
C ALA A 306 -13.54 5.55 7.21
N GLY A 307 -12.55 6.38 6.90
CA GLY A 307 -11.90 7.29 7.84
C GLY A 307 -10.82 6.65 8.72
N TYR A 308 -10.56 5.35 8.59
CA TYR A 308 -9.52 4.65 9.35
C TYR A 308 -8.11 4.97 8.83
N TYR A 309 -7.93 4.94 7.51
CA TYR A 309 -6.63 5.16 6.86
C TYR A 309 -6.79 5.96 5.57
N ALA A 310 -6.26 7.20 5.58
CA ALA A 310 -6.47 8.20 4.54
C ALA A 310 -6.12 7.70 3.13
N PHE A 311 -5.11 6.83 3.00
CA PHE A 311 -4.69 6.26 1.73
C PHE A 311 -5.75 5.30 1.16
N ASN A 312 -6.37 4.47 2.00
CA ASN A 312 -7.45 3.59 1.56
C ASN A 312 -8.70 4.42 1.19
N ASP A 313 -9.01 5.46 1.97
CA ASP A 313 -10.17 6.31 1.72
C ASP A 313 -10.11 6.98 0.33
N VAL A 314 -8.94 7.48 -0.10
CA VAL A 314 -8.81 8.10 -1.43
C VAL A 314 -8.95 7.09 -2.57
N HIS A 315 -8.57 5.82 -2.37
CA HIS A 315 -8.77 4.76 -3.36
C HIS A 315 -10.23 4.29 -3.41
N ALA A 316 -10.92 4.26 -2.26
CA ALA A 316 -12.37 4.05 -2.21
C ALA A 316 -13.12 5.17 -2.97
N ILE A 317 -12.68 6.43 -2.83
CA ILE A 317 -13.23 7.55 -3.60
C ILE A 317 -13.02 7.36 -5.11
N MET A 318 -11.83 6.92 -5.57
CA MET A 318 -11.61 6.62 -6.99
C MET A 318 -12.61 5.58 -7.51
N ALA A 319 -12.81 4.49 -6.76
CA ALA A 319 -13.74 3.44 -7.14
C ALA A 319 -15.19 3.96 -7.21
N CYS A 320 -15.64 4.71 -6.20
CA CYS A 320 -17.00 5.27 -6.17
C CYS A 320 -17.23 6.34 -7.25
N LEU A 321 -16.21 7.15 -7.58
CA LEU A 321 -16.27 8.10 -8.69
C LEU A 321 -16.43 7.35 -10.02
N GLY A 322 -15.58 6.36 -10.28
CA GLY A 322 -15.66 5.54 -11.50
C GLY A 322 -16.98 4.77 -11.63
N ALA A 323 -17.59 4.38 -10.50
CA ALA A 323 -18.90 3.74 -10.46
C ALA A 323 -20.08 4.74 -10.54
N GLY A 324 -19.84 6.06 -10.56
CA GLY A 324 -20.89 7.09 -10.60
C GLY A 324 -21.70 7.24 -9.30
N ARG A 325 -21.16 6.77 -8.17
CA ARG A 325 -21.81 6.71 -6.85
C ARG A 325 -21.52 7.95 -6.01
N ILE A 326 -22.07 9.08 -6.45
CA ILE A 326 -21.76 10.41 -5.86
C ILE A 326 -22.18 10.53 -4.38
N ASP A 327 -23.29 9.90 -3.99
CA ASP A 327 -23.74 9.91 -2.60
C ASP A 327 -22.75 9.15 -1.69
N ASP A 328 -22.21 8.03 -2.17
CA ASP A 328 -21.18 7.26 -1.46
C ASP A 328 -19.86 8.03 -1.38
N VAL A 329 -19.48 8.77 -2.44
CA VAL A 329 -18.33 9.70 -2.39
C VAL A 329 -18.53 10.77 -1.31
N ALA A 330 -19.72 11.36 -1.21
CA ALA A 330 -20.01 12.35 -0.17
C ALA A 330 -19.92 11.75 1.24
N ALA A 331 -20.41 10.51 1.42
CA ALA A 331 -20.30 9.79 2.70
C ALA A 331 -18.83 9.51 3.07
N LEU A 332 -18.00 9.08 2.13
CA LEU A 332 -16.56 8.86 2.33
C LEU A 332 -15.85 10.16 2.71
N VAL A 333 -16.12 11.26 2.01
CA VAL A 333 -15.55 12.58 2.35
C VAL A 333 -15.97 13.03 3.75
N ASN A 334 -17.23 12.82 4.14
CA ASN A 334 -17.70 13.13 5.50
C ASN A 334 -16.97 12.30 6.56
N ALA A 335 -16.72 11.01 6.31
CA ALA A 335 -15.94 10.16 7.21
C ALA A 335 -14.49 10.65 7.35
N MET A 336 -13.85 11.03 6.23
CA MET A 336 -12.52 11.64 6.24
C MET A 336 -12.48 12.97 7.01
N GLN A 337 -13.50 13.83 6.86
CA GLN A 337 -13.62 15.08 7.62
C GLN A 337 -13.77 14.80 9.12
N GLY A 338 -14.57 13.80 9.50
CA GLY A 338 -14.70 13.33 10.88
C GLY A 338 -13.35 12.85 11.45
N ALA A 339 -12.62 12.02 10.70
CA ALA A 339 -11.29 11.54 11.06
C ALA A 339 -10.26 12.67 11.20
N SER A 340 -10.30 13.66 10.29
CA SER A 340 -9.46 14.85 10.35
C SER A 340 -9.74 15.67 11.62
N ALA A 341 -11.01 15.84 12.00
CA ALA A 341 -11.42 16.60 13.17
C ALA A 341 -11.24 15.82 14.49
N GLY A 342 -11.01 14.51 14.43
CA GLY A 342 -10.99 13.62 15.59
C GLY A 342 -12.36 13.48 16.24
N ALA A 343 -13.44 13.55 15.45
CA ALA A 343 -14.80 13.35 15.92
C ALA A 343 -15.02 11.88 16.29
N GLU A 344 -15.59 11.63 17.47
CA GLU A 344 -16.05 10.30 17.86
C GLU A 344 -17.33 9.97 17.07
N GLY A 345 -17.25 8.98 16.17
CA GLY A 345 -18.39 8.47 15.40
C GLY A 345 -18.27 8.64 13.88
N ALA A 346 -18.76 7.63 13.15
CA ALA A 346 -18.61 7.38 11.70
C ALA A 346 -17.34 6.63 11.25
N GLY A 347 -16.90 5.64 12.03
CA GLY A 347 -15.83 4.70 11.62
C GLY A 347 -14.41 5.11 12.03
N SER A 348 -14.19 6.37 12.40
CA SER A 348 -12.92 6.83 13.00
C SER A 348 -12.90 6.58 14.52
N THR A 349 -12.03 5.68 14.97
CA THR A 349 -11.71 5.42 16.38
C THR A 349 -10.55 6.27 16.90
N HIS A 350 -9.93 7.07 16.01
CA HIS A 350 -8.70 7.77 16.33
C HIS A 350 -8.94 9.15 16.94
N PRO A 351 -8.19 9.53 17.99
CA PRO A 351 -8.31 10.84 18.62
C PRO A 351 -7.86 11.97 17.68
N ALA A 352 -8.32 13.19 17.96
CA ALA A 352 -7.84 14.39 17.29
C ALA A 352 -6.32 14.53 17.39
N GLY A 353 -5.66 14.89 16.30
CA GLY A 353 -4.19 14.99 16.24
C GLY A 353 -3.46 13.65 16.18
N SER A 354 -4.19 12.53 16.01
CA SER A 354 -3.63 11.23 15.66
C SER A 354 -2.81 11.27 14.35
N THR A 355 -2.07 10.20 14.09
CA THR A 355 -1.29 10.10 12.85
C THR A 355 -2.20 10.16 11.63
N ASN A 356 -3.32 9.40 11.61
CA ASN A 356 -4.27 9.44 10.50
C ASN A 356 -4.99 10.78 10.37
N SER A 357 -5.39 11.44 11.47
CA SER A 357 -6.00 12.78 11.45
C SER A 357 -5.15 13.77 10.64
N ARG A 358 -3.83 13.76 10.84
CA ARG A 358 -2.88 14.60 10.09
C ARG A 358 -2.74 14.18 8.62
N MET A 359 -2.62 12.88 8.35
CA MET A 359 -2.56 12.34 6.99
C MET A 359 -3.79 12.74 6.16
N THR A 360 -4.97 12.61 6.77
CA THR A 360 -6.25 12.98 6.16
C THR A 360 -6.33 14.49 5.91
N ALA A 361 -5.94 15.32 6.88
CA ALA A 361 -5.99 16.78 6.74
C ALA A 361 -4.98 17.31 5.70
N GLU A 362 -3.74 16.85 5.75
CA GLU A 362 -2.63 17.40 4.96
C GLU A 362 -2.60 16.87 3.53
N VAL A 363 -3.08 15.63 3.29
CA VAL A 363 -2.99 14.95 2.00
C VAL A 363 -4.32 14.35 1.56
N GLY A 364 -4.96 13.53 2.40
CA GLY A 364 -6.14 12.75 2.01
C GLY A 364 -7.29 13.61 1.47
N LEU A 365 -7.74 14.61 2.24
CA LEU A 365 -8.84 15.50 1.84
C LEU A 365 -8.50 16.36 0.61
N PRO A 366 -7.31 17.00 0.51
CA PRO A 366 -6.91 17.68 -0.73
C PRO A 366 -6.92 16.77 -1.96
N VAL A 367 -6.41 15.53 -1.84
CA VAL A 367 -6.41 14.55 -2.92
C VAL A 367 -7.84 14.16 -3.30
N ALA A 368 -8.69 13.83 -2.32
CA ALA A 368 -10.10 13.52 -2.53
C ALA A 368 -10.82 14.65 -3.28
N ALA A 369 -10.67 15.89 -2.84
CA ALA A 369 -11.27 17.06 -3.48
C ALA A 369 -10.81 17.22 -4.93
N ALA A 370 -9.53 16.98 -5.21
CA ALA A 370 -8.99 17.10 -6.55
C ALA A 370 -9.44 15.97 -7.49
N LEU A 371 -9.60 14.73 -6.99
CA LEU A 371 -10.18 13.62 -7.76
C LEU A 371 -11.63 13.91 -8.13
N ILE A 372 -12.42 14.44 -7.19
CA ILE A 372 -13.81 14.86 -7.43
C ILE A 372 -13.86 16.00 -8.47
N ALA A 373 -12.97 16.98 -8.36
CA ALA A 373 -12.89 18.07 -9.33
C ALA A 373 -12.51 17.57 -10.73
N PHE A 374 -11.55 16.65 -10.82
CA PHE A 374 -11.14 16.02 -12.07
C PHE A 374 -12.31 15.30 -12.75
N GLU A 375 -13.06 14.49 -12.00
CA GLU A 375 -14.22 13.75 -12.51
C GLU A 375 -15.34 14.68 -13.00
N ARG A 376 -15.51 15.84 -12.36
CA ARG A 376 -16.46 16.88 -12.78
C ARG A 376 -16.01 17.68 -14.01
N GLY A 377 -14.81 17.43 -14.54
CA GLY A 377 -14.21 18.22 -15.61
C GLY A 377 -13.64 19.57 -15.16
N ASP A 378 -13.61 19.86 -13.86
CA ASP A 378 -12.99 21.06 -13.30
C ASP A 378 -11.47 20.84 -13.15
N HIS A 379 -10.79 20.90 -14.28
CA HIS A 379 -9.35 20.63 -14.36
C HIS A 379 -8.51 21.67 -13.60
N ASP A 380 -8.98 22.92 -13.49
CA ASP A 380 -8.27 23.96 -12.75
C ASP A 380 -8.32 23.71 -11.24
N ALA A 381 -9.49 23.33 -10.71
CA ALA A 381 -9.60 22.94 -9.30
C ALA A 381 -8.79 21.66 -8.99
N ALA A 382 -8.80 20.67 -9.90
CA ALA A 382 -7.97 19.48 -9.75
C ALA A 382 -6.47 19.82 -9.68
N ILE A 383 -5.98 20.72 -10.55
CA ILE A 383 -4.59 21.20 -10.53
C ILE A 383 -4.30 21.95 -9.23
N ALA A 384 -5.18 22.86 -8.81
CA ALA A 384 -5.00 23.64 -7.59
C ALA A 384 -4.92 22.76 -6.33
N GLY A 385 -5.65 21.64 -6.30
CA GLY A 385 -5.60 20.66 -5.21
C GLY A 385 -4.37 19.76 -5.25
N LEU A 386 -3.99 19.21 -6.42
CA LEU A 386 -2.90 18.24 -6.53
C LEU A 386 -1.50 18.86 -6.54
N LEU A 387 -1.34 20.05 -7.12
CA LEU A 387 -0.01 20.65 -7.31
C LEU A 387 0.73 20.92 -5.98
N PRO A 388 0.08 21.44 -4.91
CA PRO A 388 0.73 21.64 -3.60
C PRO A 388 1.03 20.32 -2.89
N VAL A 389 0.15 19.32 -3.00
CA VAL A 389 0.31 18.06 -2.27
C VAL A 389 1.32 17.11 -2.91
N ARG A 390 1.66 17.27 -4.21
CA ARG A 390 2.58 16.36 -4.92
C ARG A 390 3.90 16.09 -4.19
N GLN A 391 4.43 17.08 -3.48
CA GLN A 391 5.70 16.99 -2.75
C GLN A 391 5.58 16.34 -1.37
N ILE A 392 4.36 16.20 -0.86
CA ILE A 392 4.07 15.64 0.45
C ILE A 392 3.15 14.41 0.40
N CYS A 393 2.73 13.96 -0.79
CA CYS A 393 1.85 12.79 -0.94
C CYS A 393 2.41 11.54 -0.27
N HIS A 394 3.73 11.39 -0.09
CA HIS A 394 4.28 10.27 0.66
C HIS A 394 3.76 10.20 2.11
N ARG A 395 3.37 11.33 2.72
CA ARG A 395 3.02 11.41 4.15
C ARG A 395 1.87 10.53 4.60
N PHE A 396 0.99 10.09 3.70
CA PHE A 396 -0.10 9.16 4.03
C PHE A 396 0.19 7.70 3.64
N GLY A 397 1.42 7.38 3.23
CA GLY A 397 1.84 6.03 2.85
C GLY A 397 1.77 5.70 1.36
N GLY A 398 1.73 4.40 1.07
CA GLY A 398 1.86 3.81 -0.27
C GLY A 398 3.31 3.76 -0.77
N SER A 399 3.54 3.15 -1.93
CA SER A 399 4.84 3.22 -2.63
C SER A 399 4.86 4.37 -3.64
N HIS A 400 6.03 4.66 -4.22
CA HIS A 400 6.10 5.62 -5.34
C HIS A 400 5.21 5.20 -6.51
N ALA A 401 5.26 3.91 -6.87
CA ALA A 401 4.44 3.34 -7.94
C ALA A 401 2.94 3.53 -7.67
N GLN A 402 2.46 3.27 -6.44
CA GLN A 402 1.05 3.42 -6.11
C GLN A 402 0.61 4.89 -6.19
N ARG A 403 1.39 5.80 -5.59
CA ARG A 403 1.10 7.25 -5.59
C ARG A 403 1.22 7.93 -6.95
N ASP A 404 1.91 7.32 -7.93
CA ASP A 404 2.08 7.90 -9.27
C ASP A 404 0.74 8.24 -9.94
N VAL A 405 -0.35 7.55 -9.57
CA VAL A 405 -1.70 7.84 -10.04
C VAL A 405 -2.13 9.30 -9.80
N PHE A 406 -1.70 9.92 -8.70
CA PHE A 406 -2.02 11.31 -8.39
C PHE A 406 -1.27 12.27 -9.31
N THR A 407 0.00 11.99 -9.57
CA THR A 407 0.81 12.74 -10.54
C THR A 407 0.26 12.58 -11.96
N LEU A 408 -0.13 11.37 -12.35
CA LEU A 408 -0.79 11.11 -13.64
C LEU A 408 -2.11 11.87 -13.77
N THR A 409 -2.91 11.93 -12.70
CA THR A 409 -4.15 12.73 -12.68
C THR A 409 -3.87 14.22 -12.84
N LEU A 410 -2.83 14.74 -12.19
CA LEU A 410 -2.40 16.14 -12.34
C LEU A 410 -1.91 16.45 -13.77
N ILE A 411 -1.11 15.57 -14.36
CA ILE A 411 -0.67 15.68 -15.76
C ILE A 411 -1.89 15.69 -16.68
N GLU A 412 -2.83 14.76 -16.48
CA GLU A 412 -4.02 14.66 -17.30
C GLU A 412 -4.94 15.87 -17.15
N ALA A 413 -5.08 16.42 -15.93
CA ALA A 413 -5.80 17.66 -15.69
C ALA A 413 -5.14 18.84 -16.45
N ALA A 414 -3.81 18.93 -16.43
CA ALA A 414 -3.08 19.96 -17.18
C ALA A 414 -3.26 19.80 -18.71
N LEU A 415 -3.27 18.57 -19.21
CA LEU A 415 -3.50 18.27 -20.64
C LEU A 415 -4.93 18.62 -21.05
N ARG A 416 -5.95 18.12 -20.34
CA ARG A 416 -7.37 18.35 -20.66
C ARG A 416 -7.79 19.81 -20.42
N GLY A 417 -7.22 20.47 -19.40
CA GLY A 417 -7.43 21.88 -19.10
C GLY A 417 -6.64 22.86 -19.99
N GLY A 418 -5.91 22.39 -21.00
CA GLY A 418 -5.14 23.24 -21.91
C GLY A 418 -3.99 24.00 -21.26
N ARG A 419 -3.47 23.54 -20.10
CA ARG A 419 -2.36 24.15 -19.37
C ARG A 419 -1.00 23.70 -19.93
N ALA A 420 -0.74 24.02 -21.19
CA ALA A 420 0.42 23.50 -21.95
C ALA A 420 1.78 23.65 -21.24
N ASN A 421 2.08 24.83 -20.66
CA ASN A 421 3.33 25.05 -19.94
C ASN A 421 3.47 24.15 -18.71
N LEU A 422 2.38 23.92 -17.98
CA LEU A 422 2.38 23.05 -16.81
C LEU A 422 2.53 21.58 -17.23
N ALA A 423 1.79 21.15 -18.24
CA ALA A 423 1.89 19.80 -18.78
C ALA A 423 3.33 19.48 -19.23
N ASP A 424 3.98 20.39 -19.96
CA ASP A 424 5.38 20.23 -20.38
C ASP A 424 6.33 20.13 -19.20
N ALA A 425 6.17 20.98 -18.18
CA ALA A 425 7.02 20.96 -17.00
C ALA A 425 6.91 19.62 -16.24
N LEU A 426 5.69 19.14 -16.01
CA LEU A 426 5.44 17.87 -15.31
C LEU A 426 5.94 16.66 -16.12
N LEU A 427 5.77 16.68 -17.44
CA LEU A 427 6.28 15.61 -18.31
C LEU A 427 7.80 15.61 -18.41
N ALA A 428 8.44 16.78 -18.35
CA ALA A 428 9.89 16.90 -18.28
C ALA A 428 10.43 16.35 -16.94
N GLU A 429 9.76 16.64 -15.81
CA GLU A 429 10.06 16.04 -14.51
C GLU A 429 9.98 14.50 -14.60
N ARG A 430 8.90 13.96 -15.20
CA ARG A 430 8.75 12.51 -15.39
C ARG A 430 9.85 11.90 -16.27
N ALA A 431 10.19 12.55 -17.38
CA ALA A 431 11.23 12.08 -18.31
C ALA A 431 12.64 12.09 -17.69
N ALA A 432 12.87 12.90 -16.64
CA ALA A 432 14.12 12.90 -15.90
C ALA A 432 14.24 11.70 -14.93
N LEU A 433 13.11 11.15 -14.47
CA LEU A 433 13.07 10.05 -13.51
C LEU A 433 12.91 8.68 -14.19
N LYS A 434 12.16 8.64 -15.29
CA LYS A 434 11.71 7.41 -15.93
C LYS A 434 12.10 7.41 -17.41
N ALA A 435 12.71 6.32 -17.88
CA ALA A 435 13.13 6.20 -19.27
C ALA A 435 11.95 6.41 -20.23
N MET A 436 12.24 7.02 -21.38
CA MET A 436 11.23 7.24 -22.42
C MET A 436 10.57 5.92 -22.83
N ASN A 437 9.25 5.93 -22.83
CA ASN A 437 8.41 4.79 -23.19
C ASN A 437 7.18 5.22 -24.01
N PRO A 438 6.41 4.29 -24.59
CA PRO A 438 5.26 4.62 -25.44
C PRO A 438 4.26 5.57 -24.76
N ALA A 439 3.81 5.25 -23.54
CA ALA A 439 2.85 6.07 -22.82
C ALA A 439 3.34 7.50 -22.54
N LEU A 440 4.59 7.66 -22.08
CA LEU A 440 5.20 8.99 -21.91
C LEU A 440 5.30 9.74 -23.24
N GLY A 441 5.70 9.05 -24.31
CA GLY A 441 5.73 9.61 -25.67
C GLY A 441 4.36 10.11 -26.12
N THR A 442 3.28 9.38 -25.82
CA THR A 442 1.89 9.79 -26.10
C THR A 442 1.51 11.06 -25.35
N MET A 443 1.78 11.13 -24.04
CA MET A 443 1.48 12.34 -23.26
C MET A 443 2.27 13.56 -23.77
N MET A 444 3.55 13.40 -24.12
CA MET A 444 4.36 14.48 -24.68
C MET A 444 3.86 14.95 -26.05
N ARG A 445 3.34 14.06 -26.90
CA ARG A 445 2.70 14.45 -28.16
C ARG A 445 1.45 15.30 -27.91
N ARG A 446 0.62 14.91 -26.94
CA ARG A 446 -0.58 15.66 -26.54
C ARG A 446 -0.22 17.06 -26.00
N ALA A 447 0.83 17.17 -25.18
CA ALA A 447 1.30 18.46 -24.68
C ALA A 447 1.77 19.39 -25.82
N ARG A 448 2.51 18.86 -26.80
CA ARG A 448 2.94 19.61 -27.98
C ARG A 448 1.77 20.12 -28.82
N SER A 449 0.74 19.31 -29.05
CA SER A 449 -0.42 19.72 -29.85
C SER A 449 -1.21 20.88 -29.23
N LEU A 450 -1.17 21.04 -27.89
CA LEU A 450 -1.81 22.19 -27.22
C LEU A 450 -1.18 23.54 -27.60
N ARG A 451 0.05 23.54 -28.12
CA ARG A 451 0.78 24.76 -28.54
C ARG A 451 0.60 25.08 -30.02
N GLU A 452 0.05 24.17 -30.81
CA GLU A 452 -0.17 24.38 -32.23
C GLU A 452 -1.39 25.30 -32.45
N PRO A 453 -1.35 26.22 -33.44
CA PRO A 453 -2.50 27.06 -33.76
C PRO A 453 -3.73 26.19 -34.11
N GLY A 454 -4.77 26.23 -33.27
CA GLY A 454 -5.99 25.41 -33.41
C GLY A 454 -6.08 24.17 -32.50
N GLY A 455 -5.08 23.93 -31.63
CA GLY A 455 -4.94 22.70 -30.82
C GLY A 455 -6.02 22.38 -29.78
N LEU A 456 -6.98 23.27 -29.51
CA LEU A 456 -8.11 22.98 -28.61
C LEU A 456 -9.10 21.96 -29.20
N SER A 457 -9.06 21.69 -30.51
CA SER A 457 -9.98 20.75 -31.18
C SER A 457 -9.49 19.29 -31.19
N ALA A 458 -8.28 18.99 -30.72
CA ALA A 458 -7.63 17.67 -30.87
C ALA A 458 -7.49 16.88 -29.56
N ALA A 459 -8.03 17.38 -28.45
CA ALA A 459 -8.00 16.70 -27.15
C ALA A 459 -9.08 15.59 -27.07
N MET A 460 -8.92 14.52 -27.88
CA MET A 460 -9.80 13.33 -27.97
C MET A 460 -11.24 13.60 -28.44
N PRO A 461 -11.91 12.63 -29.10
CA PRO A 461 -13.33 12.76 -29.42
C PRO A 461 -14.18 12.69 -28.14
N ASP A 462 -15.18 13.57 -28.03
CA ASP A 462 -16.28 13.46 -27.08
C ASP A 462 -16.94 12.07 -27.19
N SER A 463 -16.54 11.11 -26.36
CA SER A 463 -17.26 9.86 -26.20
C SER A 463 -17.29 9.37 -24.76
N ILE A 464 -17.55 10.25 -23.81
CA ILE A 464 -18.32 9.89 -22.61
C ILE A 464 -19.32 11.02 -22.35
N ALA A 465 -20.34 11.09 -23.20
CA ALA A 465 -21.57 11.78 -22.82
C ALA A 465 -22.24 10.92 -21.72
N HIS A 466 -21.89 11.17 -20.46
CA HIS A 466 -22.79 10.78 -19.38
C HIS A 466 -24.08 11.58 -19.56
N PRO A 467 -25.27 10.93 -19.45
CA PRO A 467 -26.54 11.64 -19.60
C PRO A 467 -26.58 12.76 -18.57
N SER A 468 -26.77 13.98 -19.07
CA SER A 468 -26.94 15.24 -18.34
C SER A 468 -27.61 15.04 -16.98
N ARG A 469 -26.83 15.11 -15.90
CA ARG A 469 -27.33 15.22 -14.53
C ARG A 469 -27.35 16.70 -14.17
N GLU A 470 -28.55 17.22 -13.89
CA GLU A 470 -28.73 18.54 -13.31
C GLU A 470 -27.91 18.68 -12.03
N SER A 471 -27.10 19.73 -11.93
CA SER A 471 -26.30 20.05 -10.75
C SER A 471 -27.21 20.40 -9.57
N PRO A 472 -27.12 19.72 -8.41
CA PRO A 472 -27.65 20.27 -7.17
C PRO A 472 -26.76 21.46 -6.78
N ARG A 473 -27.37 22.63 -6.57
CA ARG A 473 -26.69 23.78 -5.95
C ARG A 473 -26.35 23.41 -4.51
N PHE A 474 -25.06 23.44 -4.18
CA PHE A 474 -24.59 23.49 -2.80
C PHE A 474 -24.58 24.98 -2.40
N ASP A 475 -25.51 25.39 -1.53
CA ASP A 475 -25.34 26.62 -0.76
C ASP A 475 -24.52 26.31 0.50
N ALA A 476 -23.71 27.31 0.88
CA ALA A 476 -22.55 27.29 1.78
C ALA A 476 -22.78 26.81 3.21
#